data_AF-A0A967M3R3-F1
#
_entry.id   AF-A0A967M3R3-F1
#
_cell.length_a   1.000
_cell.length_b   1.000
_cell.length_c   1.000
_cell.angle_alpha   90.00
_cell.angle_beta   90.00
_cell.angle_gamma   90.00
#
_symmetry.space_group_name_H-M   'P 1'
#
loop_
_entity.id
_entity.type
_entity.pdbx_description
1 polymer ?
#
loop_
_entity_poly.entity_id
_entity_poly.type
_entity_poly.pdbx_seq_one_letter_code
_entity_poly.pdbx_strand_id
1 'polypeptide(L)'
;GHGSHTASTAAGNFISGPFIDGGTGNPFPAPSISGVAPHANLITYDVCASSCPGSAIQGGIDQALLDGIDILNFSISGGVSPWV
;
A
#
# COMPACT_ATOMS: atom_id res chain seq x y z
N GLY A 1 3.48 -8.55 -0.53
CA GLY A 1 2.10 -8.73 -1.04
C GLY A 1 1.22 -7.58 -0.62
N HIS A 2 0.90 -7.46 0.67
CA HIS A 2 -0.06 -6.48 1.19
C HIS A 2 0.25 -5.03 0.77
N GLY A 3 1.44 -4.50 1.13
CA GLY A 3 1.82 -3.12 0.81
C GLY A 3 1.80 -2.80 -0.69
N SER A 4 2.32 -3.70 -1.54
CA SER A 4 2.30 -3.52 -2.99
C SER A 4 0.88 -3.47 -3.56
N HIS A 5 -0.02 -4.33 -3.08
CA HIS A 5 -1.44 -4.33 -3.50
C HIS A 5 -2.15 -3.04 -3.09
N THR A 6 -1.95 -2.58 -1.86
CA THR A 6 -2.53 -1.33 -1.38
C THR A 6 -1.99 -0.13 -2.13
N ALA A 7 -0.68 -0.07 -2.35
CA ALA A 7 -0.02 1.01 -3.08
C ALA A 7 -0.49 1.09 -4.55
N SER A 8 -0.61 -0.05 -5.23
CA SER A 8 -1.09 -0.08 -6.62
C SER A 8 -2.57 0.29 -6.72
N THR A 9 -3.39 -0.05 -5.71
CA THR A 9 -4.79 0.39 -5.65
C THR A 9 -4.89 1.91 -5.52
N ALA A 10 -4.00 2.54 -4.73
CA ALA A 10 -4.01 3.99 -4.55
C ALA A 10 -3.45 4.74 -5.78
N ALA A 11 -2.25 4.37 -6.25
CA ALA A 11 -1.49 5.15 -7.24
C ALA A 11 -0.80 4.30 -8.31
N GLY A 12 -1.25 3.06 -8.55
CA GLY A 12 -0.71 2.22 -9.61
C GLY A 12 -0.87 2.86 -10.99
N ASN A 13 0.18 2.83 -11.80
CA ASN A 13 0.13 3.32 -13.17
C ASN A 13 -0.82 2.46 -14.03
N PHE A 14 -1.24 2.99 -15.19
CA PHE A 14 -2.06 2.26 -16.14
C PHE A 14 -1.36 1.01 -16.67
N ILE A 15 -2.04 -0.13 -16.56
CA ILE A 15 -1.66 -1.40 -17.17
C ILE A 15 -2.76 -1.81 -18.15
N SER A 16 -2.43 -1.93 -19.42
CA SER A 16 -3.38 -2.32 -20.47
C SER A 16 -3.46 -3.84 -20.60
N GLY A 17 -4.67 -4.39 -20.47
CA GLY A 17 -4.95 -5.81 -20.69
C GLY A 17 -4.06 -6.80 -19.92
N PRO A 18 -3.86 -6.66 -18.59
CA PRO A 18 -3.03 -7.58 -17.83
C PRO A 18 -3.64 -9.00 -17.79
N PHE A 19 -2.80 -9.98 -17.49
CA PHE A 19 -3.25 -11.29 -17.04
C PHE A 19 -3.23 -11.32 -15.52
N ILE A 20 -4.31 -11.82 -14.90
CA ILE A 20 -4.40 -12.01 -13.45
C ILE A 20 -4.60 -13.49 -13.15
N ASP A 21 -3.94 -13.94 -12.09
CA ASP A 21 -4.11 -15.27 -11.53
C ASP A 21 -4.85 -15.14 -10.20
N GLY A 22 -5.99 -15.83 -10.08
CA GLY A 22 -6.78 -15.92 -8.85
C GLY A 22 -6.19 -16.89 -7.81
N GLY A 23 -4.94 -17.33 -7.98
CA GLY A 23 -4.29 -18.35 -7.16
C GLY A 23 -4.50 -19.78 -7.67
N THR A 24 -4.90 -19.94 -8.93
CA THR A 24 -5.19 -21.25 -9.56
C THR A 24 -4.03 -21.75 -10.42
N GLY A 25 -3.01 -20.91 -10.68
CA GLY A 25 -1.93 -21.22 -11.61
C GLY A 25 -2.35 -21.09 -13.08
N ASN A 26 -3.58 -20.60 -13.34
CA ASN A 26 -4.13 -20.41 -14.68
C ASN A 26 -4.52 -18.93 -14.87
N PRO A 27 -3.57 -18.07 -15.29
CA PRO A 27 -3.84 -16.66 -15.50
C PRO A 27 -4.87 -16.45 -16.61
N PHE A 28 -5.76 -15.47 -16.43
CA PHE A 28 -6.75 -15.08 -17.42
C PHE A 28 -6.63 -13.59 -17.76
N PRO A 29 -6.97 -13.17 -18.99
CA PRO A 29 -6.91 -11.78 -19.38
C PRO A 29 -7.94 -10.96 -18.60
N ALA A 30 -7.57 -9.74 -18.25
CA ALA A 30 -8.42 -8.81 -17.53
C ALA A 30 -8.51 -7.46 -18.24
N PRO A 31 -9.56 -6.67 -17.94
CA PRO A 31 -9.64 -5.28 -18.39
C PRO A 31 -8.41 -4.49 -17.92
N SER A 32 -8.12 -3.40 -18.62
CA SER A 32 -7.09 -2.45 -18.18
C SER A 32 -7.37 -1.98 -16.76
N ILE A 33 -6.32 -1.88 -15.94
CA ILE A 33 -6.41 -1.49 -14.53
C ILE A 33 -5.50 -0.29 -14.26
N SER A 34 -5.86 0.47 -13.25
CA SER A 34 -5.04 1.55 -12.69
C SER A 34 -5.39 1.77 -11.23
N GLY A 35 -4.54 2.48 -10.50
CA GLY A 35 -4.90 3.04 -9.20
C GLY A 35 -5.88 4.20 -9.33
N VAL A 36 -6.33 4.72 -8.20
CA VAL A 36 -7.20 5.92 -8.13
C VAL A 36 -6.48 7.15 -8.69
N ALA A 37 -5.18 7.31 -8.42
CA ALA A 37 -4.35 8.41 -8.90
C ALA A 37 -3.07 7.92 -9.62
N PRO A 38 -3.15 7.47 -10.89
CA PRO A 38 -2.04 6.80 -11.59
C PRO A 38 -0.79 7.64 -11.85
N HIS A 39 -0.91 8.96 -11.72
CA HIS A 39 0.19 9.92 -11.91
C HIS A 39 0.68 10.55 -10.60
N ALA A 40 0.15 10.11 -9.45
CA ALA A 40 0.66 10.55 -8.16
C ALA A 40 2.04 9.94 -7.89
N ASN A 41 2.91 10.69 -7.22
CA ASN A 41 4.17 10.15 -6.71
C ASN A 41 3.89 9.24 -5.51
N LEU A 42 4.64 8.16 -5.40
CA LEU A 42 4.52 7.21 -4.30
C LEU A 42 5.82 7.14 -3.51
N ILE A 43 5.74 7.37 -2.20
CA ILE A 43 6.81 7.05 -1.24
C ILE A 43 6.26 5.97 -0.31
N THR A 44 7.02 4.88 -0.12
CA THR A 44 6.60 3.74 0.69
C THR A 44 7.46 3.60 1.93
N TYR A 45 6.82 3.56 3.10
CA TYR A 45 7.47 3.35 4.39
C TYR A 45 7.13 1.95 4.89
N ASP A 46 8.11 1.04 4.85
CA ASP A 46 7.91 -0.35 5.26
C ASP A 46 8.06 -0.49 6.79
N VAL A 47 6.92 -0.48 7.49
CA VAL A 47 6.83 -0.57 8.95
C VAL A 47 6.31 -1.93 9.44
N CYS A 48 6.04 -2.86 8.51
CA CYS A 48 5.41 -4.15 8.79
C CYS A 48 6.19 -5.29 8.12
N ALA A 49 6.79 -6.16 8.92
CA ALA A 49 7.38 -7.41 8.46
C ALA A 49 6.48 -8.60 8.84
N SER A 50 6.93 -9.45 9.77
CA SER A 50 6.08 -10.48 10.39
C SER A 50 5.07 -9.90 11.40
N SER A 51 5.30 -8.68 11.85
CA SER A 51 4.43 -7.88 12.70
C SER A 51 4.60 -6.40 12.36
N CYS A 52 3.76 -5.55 12.96
CA CYS A 52 3.83 -4.10 12.81
C CYS A 52 4.05 -3.45 14.19
N PRO A 53 5.30 -3.34 14.69
CA PRO A 53 5.57 -2.73 15.98
C PRO A 53 5.15 -1.26 16.00
N GLY A 54 4.53 -0.83 17.10
CA GLY A 54 4.08 0.57 17.25
C GLY A 54 5.21 1.59 17.08
N SER A 55 6.43 1.26 17.54
CA SER A 55 7.61 2.11 17.35
C SER A 55 8.04 2.25 15.90
N ALA A 56 7.91 1.18 15.09
CA ALA A 56 8.20 1.24 13.66
C ALA A 56 7.14 2.06 12.92
N ILE A 57 5.86 1.88 13.28
CA ILE A 57 4.76 2.69 12.75
C ILE A 57 4.98 4.17 13.06
N GLN A 58 5.28 4.52 14.32
CA GLN A 58 5.57 5.88 14.76
C GLN A 58 6.72 6.47 13.94
N GLY A 59 7.86 5.75 13.83
CA GLY A 59 9.01 6.22 13.07
C GLY A 59 8.72 6.41 11.58
N GLY A 60 7.91 5.55 10.96
CA GLY A 60 7.48 5.70 9.58
C GLY A 60 6.58 6.91 9.36
N ILE A 61 5.67 7.20 10.30
CA ILE A 61 4.83 8.40 10.25
C ILE A 61 5.68 9.66 10.43
N ASP A 62 6.61 9.67 11.39
CA ASP A 62 7.51 10.80 11.62
C ASP A 62 8.35 11.10 10.37
N GLN A 63 8.90 10.06 9.73
CA GLN A 63 9.64 10.23 8.47
C GLN A 63 8.72 10.75 7.35
N ALA A 64 7.49 10.24 7.23
CA ALA A 64 6.55 10.71 6.22
C ALA A 64 6.22 12.20 6.37
N LEU A 65 6.09 12.69 7.61
CA LEU A 65 5.89 14.10 7.90
C LEU A 65 7.11 14.95 7.49
N LEU A 66 8.33 14.47 7.76
CA LEU A 66 9.56 15.15 7.36
C LEU A 66 9.75 15.21 5.84
N ASP A 67 9.34 14.15 5.14
CA ASP A 67 9.39 14.07 3.67
C ASP A 67 8.29 14.92 3.00
N GLY A 68 7.36 15.48 3.77
CA GLY A 68 6.38 16.45 3.30
C GLY A 68 5.29 15.86 2.41
N ILE A 69 4.82 14.64 2.73
CA ILE A 69 3.74 13.99 1.97
C ILE A 69 2.43 14.79 2.01
N ASP A 70 1.65 14.74 0.93
CA ASP A 70 0.33 15.38 0.87
C ASP A 70 -0.76 14.55 1.57
N ILE A 71 -0.74 13.23 1.40
CA ILE A 71 -1.74 12.29 1.91
C ILE A 71 -1.06 10.99 2.32
N LEU A 72 -1.49 10.41 3.45
CA LEU A 72 -1.03 9.10 3.94
C LEU A 72 -2.12 8.03 3.72
N ASN A 73 -1.79 6.95 3.02
CA ASN A 73 -2.60 5.75 3.02
C ASN A 73 -2.12 4.79 4.12
N PHE A 74 -2.94 4.59 5.15
CA PHE A 74 -2.63 3.76 6.30
C PHE A 74 -3.59 2.57 6.40
N SER A 75 -3.24 1.44 5.77
CA SER A 75 -4.06 0.22 5.75
C SER A 75 -3.58 -0.81 6.77
N ILE A 76 -3.34 -0.35 7.99
CA ILE A 76 -2.95 -1.17 9.15
C ILE A 76 -3.94 -0.83 10.26
N SER A 77 -4.35 -1.82 11.04
CA SER A 77 -5.12 -1.60 12.26
C SER A 77 -4.69 -2.60 13.33
N GLY A 78 -5.02 -2.31 14.58
CA GLY A 78 -4.63 -3.11 15.72
C GLY A 78 -4.83 -2.33 17.02
N GLY A 79 -4.46 -2.96 18.14
CA GLY A 79 -4.70 -2.42 19.47
C GLY A 79 -6.15 -2.62 19.93
N VAL A 80 -6.32 -2.82 21.23
CA VAL A 80 -7.63 -2.97 21.88
C VAL A 80 -7.88 -1.87 22.91
N SER A 81 -6.89 -1.01 23.14
CA SER A 81 -6.97 0.09 24.09
C SER A 81 -6.39 1.35 23.44
N PRO A 82 -7.12 2.48 23.47
CA PRO A 82 -6.66 3.74 22.92
C PRO A 82 -5.64 4.45 23.82
N TRP A 83 -5.28 3.85 24.97
CA TRP A 83 -4.46 4.48 26.01
C TRP A 83 -3.16 3.72 26.34
N VAL A 84 -2.86 2.63 25.63
CA VAL A 84 -1.69 1.76 25.90
C VAL A 84 -0.81 1.60 24.67
#